data_AF-A0A379JMB7-F1
#
_entry.id   AF-A0A379JMB7-F1
#
_cell.length_a   1.000
_cell.length_b   1.000
_cell.length_c   1.000
_cell.angle_alpha   90.00
_cell.angle_beta   90.00
_cell.angle_gamma   90.00
#
_symmetry.space_group_name_H-M   'P 1'
#
loop_
_entity.id
_entity.type
_entity.pdbx_description
1 polymer ?
#
loop_
_entity_poly.entity_id
_entity_poly.type
_entity_poly.pdbx_seq_one_letter_code
_entity_poly.pdbx_strand_id
1 'polypeptide(L)'
;MADAALPIPPPLSGEFDPARLADSQAAYADANDRLVRRMFDIGLRLHAVRSELGRPDVTAERLDAAGRTVADILDELDTVIREAGLAMVGLARDHTAPADGDGRNRH
;
A
#
# COMPACT_ATOMS: atom_id res chain seq x y z
N MET A 1 35.51 31.81 22.44
CA MET A 1 34.13 31.25 22.51
C MET A 1 33.85 30.59 21.17
N ALA A 2 34.02 29.27 21.08
CA ALA A 2 33.63 28.49 19.91
C ALA A 2 32.87 27.28 20.47
N ASP A 3 31.56 27.32 20.33
CA ASP A 3 30.63 26.26 20.70
C ASP A 3 30.79 25.14 19.68
N ALA A 4 31.64 24.16 20.00
CA ALA A 4 31.81 22.97 19.19
C ALA A 4 30.63 22.05 19.49
N ALA A 5 29.55 22.21 18.73
CA ALA A 5 28.41 21.30 18.72
C ALA A 5 28.94 19.87 18.52
N LEU A 6 28.87 19.07 19.58
CA LEU A 6 29.31 17.68 19.56
C LEU A 6 28.52 16.91 18.49
N PRO A 7 29.16 16.01 17.73
CA PRO A 7 28.46 15.16 16.79
C PRO A 7 27.41 14.33 17.54
N ILE A 8 26.17 14.42 17.10
CA ILE A 8 25.07 13.62 17.63
C ILE A 8 25.47 12.15 17.46
N PRO A 9 25.57 11.36 18.55
CA PRO A 9 25.95 9.96 18.44
C PRO A 9 24.88 9.23 17.59
N PRO A 10 25.28 8.25 16.77
CA PRO A 10 24.32 7.42 16.06
C PRO A 10 23.38 6.77 17.08
N PRO A 11 22.06 6.72 16.81
CA PRO A 11 21.10 6.14 17.74
C PRO A 11 21.48 4.68 18.04
N LEU A 12 21.37 4.31 19.32
CA LEU A 12 21.64 2.96 19.79
C LEU A 12 20.58 2.01 19.20
N SER A 13 21.04 0.89 18.63
CA SER A 13 20.18 -0.13 18.02
C SER A 13 19.24 -0.73 19.08
N GLY A 14 18.02 -0.20 19.16
CA GLY A 14 17.02 -0.55 20.18
C GLY A 14 16.23 0.64 20.73
N GLU A 15 16.59 1.88 20.39
CA GLU A 15 15.80 3.05 20.75
C GLU A 15 14.48 3.03 19.96
N PHE A 16 13.35 2.96 20.68
CA PHE A 16 12.04 3.14 20.09
C PHE A 16 11.99 4.52 19.44
N ASP A 17 11.97 4.55 18.11
CA ASP A 17 11.84 5.78 17.35
C ASP A 17 10.34 6.04 17.07
N PRO A 18 9.69 6.93 17.85
CA PRO A 18 8.29 7.28 17.62
C PRO A 18 8.07 7.95 16.27
N ALA A 19 9.08 8.65 15.71
CA ALA A 19 8.97 9.27 14.40
C ALA A 19 8.92 8.21 13.29
N ARG A 20 9.78 7.19 13.37
CA ARG A 20 9.76 6.06 12.41
C ARG A 20 8.43 5.29 12.45
N LEU A 21 7.85 5.10 13.64
CA LEU A 21 6.54 4.45 13.78
C LEU A 21 5.42 5.34 13.21
N ALA A 22 5.45 6.64 13.46
CA ALA A 22 4.48 7.60 12.93
C ALA A 22 4.56 7.67 11.39
N ASP A 23 5.76 7.68 10.81
CA ASP A 23 5.97 7.63 9.36
C ASP A 23 5.42 6.34 8.75
N SER A 24 5.64 5.20 9.40
CA SER A 24 5.10 3.90 8.98
C SER A 24 3.57 3.88 9.02
N GLN A 25 2.96 4.48 10.06
CA GLN A 25 1.50 4.60 10.18
C GLN A 25 0.91 5.56 9.15
N ALA A 26 1.58 6.69 8.87
CA ALA A 26 1.16 7.64 7.84
C ALA A 26 1.23 7.03 6.44
N ALA A 27 2.32 6.31 6.14
CA ALA A 27 2.46 5.57 4.88
C ALA A 27 1.39 4.48 4.73
N TYR A 28 1.06 3.76 5.81
CA TYR A 28 -0.03 2.79 5.81
C TYR A 28 -1.40 3.45 5.59
N ALA A 29 -1.66 4.59 6.24
CA ALA A 29 -2.91 5.32 6.07
C ALA A 29 -3.08 5.84 4.63
N ASP A 30 -2.03 6.40 4.02
CA ASP A 30 -2.05 6.84 2.61
C ASP A 30 -2.25 5.66 1.66
N ALA A 31 -1.56 4.53 1.89
CA ALA A 31 -1.76 3.32 1.11
C ALA A 31 -3.19 2.77 1.21
N ASN A 32 -3.77 2.81 2.42
CA ASN A 32 -5.14 2.36 2.66
C ASN A 32 -6.18 3.30 2.04
N ASP A 33 -5.97 4.62 2.10
CA ASP A 33 -6.83 5.60 1.42
C ASP A 33 -6.85 5.37 -0.10
N ARG A 34 -5.67 5.21 -0.71
CA ARG A 34 -5.53 4.90 -2.14
C ARG A 34 -6.21 3.58 -2.49
N LEU A 35 -6.06 2.54 -1.67
CA LEU A 35 -6.72 1.25 -1.84
C LEU A 35 -8.23 1.41 -1.85
N VAL A 36 -8.80 2.06 -0.83
CA VAL A 36 -10.25 2.28 -0.72
C VAL A 36 -10.78 3.07 -1.90
N ARG A 37 -10.08 4.14 -2.31
CA ARG A 37 -10.48 4.97 -3.45
C ARG A 37 -10.50 4.17 -4.75
N ARG A 38 -9.47 3.38 -5.03
CA ARG A 38 -9.43 2.53 -6.23
C ARG A 38 -10.49 1.43 -6.21
N MET A 39 -10.73 0.80 -5.05
CA MET A 39 -11.82 -0.18 -4.91
C MET A 39 -13.20 0.45 -5.15
N PHE A 40 -13.41 1.68 -4.69
CA PHE A 40 -14.63 2.43 -4.94
C PHE A 40 -14.81 2.73 -6.44
N ASP A 41 -13.76 3.23 -7.09
CA ASP A 41 -13.76 3.53 -8.53
C ASP A 41 -14.04 2.27 -9.37
N ILE A 42 -13.42 1.13 -9.03
CA ILE A 42 -13.71 -0.18 -9.63
C ILE A 42 -15.19 -0.55 -9.46
N GLY A 43 -15.75 -0.37 -8.25
CA GLY A 43 -17.15 -0.62 -7.97
C GLY A 43 -18.10 0.21 -8.85
N LEU A 44 -17.78 1.49 -9.07
CA LEU A 44 -18.53 2.36 -9.97
C LEU A 44 -18.45 1.90 -11.42
N ARG A 45 -17.26 1.51 -11.90
CA ARG A 45 -17.08 1.00 -13.27
C ARG A 45 -17.87 -0.29 -13.49
N LEU A 46 -17.84 -1.22 -12.54
CA LEU A 46 -18.65 -2.46 -12.60
C LEU A 46 -20.16 -2.17 -12.58
N HIS A 47 -20.59 -1.20 -11.77
CA HIS A 47 -21.99 -0.78 -11.75
C HIS A 47 -22.44 -0.24 -13.11
N ALA A 48 -21.60 0.59 -13.76
CA ALA A 48 -21.87 1.12 -15.09
C ALA A 48 -21.96 -0.01 -16.14
N VAL A 49 -21.02 -0.97 -16.13
CA VAL A 49 -21.06 -2.14 -17.02
C VAL A 49 -22.36 -2.93 -16.82
N ARG A 50 -22.76 -3.21 -15.57
CA ARG A 50 -24.01 -3.90 -15.26
C ARG A 50 -25.23 -3.14 -15.78
N SER A 51 -25.24 -1.81 -15.66
CA SER A 51 -26.33 -0.97 -16.16
C SER A 51 -26.44 -1.03 -17.68
N GLU A 52 -25.31 -1.03 -18.38
CA GLU A 52 -25.26 -1.14 -19.85
C GLU A 52 -25.72 -2.51 -20.35
N LEU A 53 -25.30 -3.58 -19.68
CA LEU A 53 -25.68 -4.96 -20.03
C LEU A 53 -27.12 -5.32 -19.65
N GLY A 54 -27.71 -4.61 -18.69
CA GLY A 54 -29.11 -4.81 -18.28
C GLY A 54 -30.15 -4.24 -19.26
N ARG A 55 -29.72 -3.60 -20.34
CA ARG A 55 -30.63 -3.03 -21.35
C ARG A 55 -31.21 -4.13 -22.26
N PRO A 56 -32.53 -4.10 -22.55
CA PRO A 56 -33.18 -5.12 -23.37
C PRO A 56 -32.63 -5.20 -24.81
N ASP A 57 -32.12 -4.09 -25.34
CA ASP A 57 -31.58 -3.99 -26.70
C ASP A 57 -30.05 -3.88 -26.74
N VAL A 58 -29.35 -4.62 -25.87
CA VAL A 58 -27.87 -4.60 -25.86
C VAL A 58 -27.33 -5.16 -27.18
N THR A 59 -26.45 -4.41 -27.84
CA THR A 59 -25.83 -4.84 -29.10
C THR A 59 -24.56 -5.66 -28.83
N ALA A 60 -24.14 -6.47 -29.80
CA ALA A 60 -22.89 -7.23 -29.71
C ALA A 60 -21.67 -6.32 -29.47
N GLU A 61 -21.62 -5.16 -30.14
CA GLU A 61 -20.55 -4.17 -29.93
C GLU A 61 -20.49 -3.65 -28.49
N ARG A 62 -21.65 -3.48 -27.84
CA ARG A 62 -21.73 -3.05 -26.43
C ARG A 62 -21.32 -4.17 -25.49
N LEU A 63 -21.64 -5.41 -25.82
CA LEU A 63 -21.18 -6.58 -25.07
C LEU A 63 -19.66 -6.72 -25.13
N ASP A 64 -19.06 -6.54 -26.31
CA ASP A 64 -17.60 -6.57 -26.48
C ASP A 64 -16.92 -5.39 -25.75
N ALA A 65 -17.51 -4.20 -25.80
CA ALA A 65 -17.02 -3.05 -25.05
C ALA A 65 -17.10 -3.27 -23.53
N ALA A 66 -18.19 -3.87 -23.03
CA ALA A 66 -18.33 -4.27 -21.64
C ALA A 66 -17.28 -5.33 -21.25
N GLY A 67 -17.03 -6.32 -22.11
CA GLY A 67 -16.00 -7.34 -21.89
C GLY A 67 -14.60 -6.75 -21.74
N ARG A 68 -14.22 -5.81 -22.62
CA ARG A 68 -12.96 -5.06 -22.49
C ARG A 68 -12.89 -4.26 -21.19
N THR A 69 -13.98 -3.59 -20.83
CA THR A 69 -14.04 -2.83 -19.58
C THR A 69 -13.84 -3.73 -18.36
N VAL A 70 -14.42 -4.94 -18.36
CA VAL A 70 -14.22 -5.91 -17.29
C VAL A 70 -12.76 -6.40 -17.26
N ALA A 71 -12.15 -6.68 -18.41
CA ALA A 71 -10.75 -7.06 -18.47
C ALA A 71 -9.83 -5.97 -17.87
N ASP A 72 -10.05 -4.70 -18.26
CA ASP A 72 -9.30 -3.56 -17.70
C ASP A 72 -9.48 -3.44 -16.18
N ILE A 73 -10.68 -3.73 -15.66
CA ILE A 73 -10.97 -3.71 -14.22
C ILE A 73 -10.22 -4.84 -13.50
N LEU A 74 -10.10 -6.02 -14.10
CA LEU A 74 -9.35 -7.14 -13.52
C LEU A 74 -7.85 -6.83 -13.46
N ASP A 75 -7.29 -6.25 -14.52
CA ASP A 75 -5.88 -5.81 -14.54
C ASP A 75 -5.61 -4.72 -13.50
N GLU A 76 -6.55 -3.77 -13.33
CA GLU A 76 -6.47 -2.75 -12.29
C GLU A 76 -6.54 -3.37 -10.88
N LEU A 77 -7.43 -4.34 -10.68
CA LEU A 77 -7.57 -5.04 -9.41
C LEU A 77 -6.29 -5.81 -9.04
N ASP A 78 -5.66 -6.49 -9.99
CA ASP A 78 -4.39 -7.18 -9.78
C ASP A 78 -3.28 -6.21 -9.37
N THR A 79 -3.26 -5.03 -9.97
CA THR A 79 -2.32 -3.96 -9.61
C THR A 79 -2.56 -3.46 -8.19
N VAL A 80 -3.83 -3.24 -7.82
CA VAL A 80 -4.21 -2.80 -6.47
C VAL A 80 -3.85 -3.84 -5.41
N ILE A 81 -4.14 -5.12 -5.67
CA ILE A 81 -3.81 -6.22 -4.76
C ILE A 81 -2.29 -6.31 -4.57
N ARG A 82 -1.52 -6.19 -5.65
CA ARG A 82 -0.06 -6.22 -5.59
C ARG A 82 0.48 -5.05 -4.77
N GLU A 83 0.01 -3.83 -5.00
CA GLU A 83 0.46 -2.64 -4.26
C GLU A 83 0.11 -2.74 -2.78
N ALA A 84 -1.12 -3.16 -2.44
CA ALA A 84 -1.53 -3.38 -1.06
C ALA A 84 -0.66 -4.47 -0.39
N GLY A 85 -0.38 -5.57 -1.10
CA GLY A 85 0.50 -6.63 -0.62
C GLY A 85 1.93 -6.13 -0.33
N LEU A 86 2.49 -5.31 -1.23
CA LEU A 86 3.82 -4.71 -1.03
C LEU A 86 3.85 -3.77 0.18
N ALA A 87 2.81 -2.94 0.35
CA ALA A 87 2.68 -2.06 1.52
C ALA A 87 2.62 -2.86 2.83
N MET A 88 1.85 -3.96 2.85
CA MET A 88 1.75 -4.84 4.02
C MET A 88 3.06 -5.57 4.34
N VAL A 89 3.81 -6.01 3.32
CA VAL A 89 5.14 -6.61 3.52
C VAL A 89 6.14 -5.57 4.04
N GLY A 90 6.08 -4.33 3.57
CA GLY A 90 6.88 -3.23 4.10
C GLY A 90 6.62 -3.02 5.59
N LEU A 91 5.35 -2.86 5.96
CA LEU A 91 4.93 -2.71 7.36
C LEU A 91 5.37 -3.90 8.23
N ALA A 92 5.20 -5.13 7.74
CA ALA A 92 5.60 -6.33 8.47
C ALA A 92 7.11 -6.40 8.69
N ARG A 93 7.93 -6.00 7.71
CA ARG A 93 9.39 -5.92 7.85
C ARG A 93 9.82 -4.88 8.87
N ASP A 94 9.16 -3.72 8.87
CA ASP A 94 9.42 -2.69 9.87
C ASP A 94 9.03 -3.14 11.29
N HIS A 95 8.07 -4.05 11.42
CA HIS A 95 7.63 -4.60 12.70
C HIS A 95 8.42 -5.85 13.16
N THR A 96 9.06 -6.57 12.23
CA THR A 96 9.77 -7.84 12.51
C THR A 96 11.30 -7.72 12.46
N ALA A 97 11.86 -6.56 12.13
CA ALA A 97 13.30 -6.31 12.22
C ALA A 97 13.79 -6.70 13.63
N PRO A 98 14.58 -7.79 13.74
CA PRO A 98 15.07 -8.23 15.04
C PRO A 98 16.08 -7.21 15.56
N ALA A 99 16.05 -6.98 16.87
CA ALA A 99 17.17 -6.42 17.61
C ALA A 99 18.33 -7.44 17.63
N ASP A 100 18.90 -7.75 16.47
CA ASP A 100 19.97 -8.75 16.36
C ASP A 100 21.33 -8.07 16.38
N GLY A 101 22.01 -8.21 17.52
CA GLY A 101 23.47 -8.17 17.55
C GLY A 101 24.12 -7.69 18.85
N ASP A 102 23.88 -8.35 19.99
CA ASP A 102 25.02 -8.54 20.90
C ASP A 102 24.96 -9.87 21.68
N GLY A 103 25.38 -10.91 20.97
CA GLY A 103 26.09 -12.00 21.61
C GLY A 103 27.57 -11.90 21.25
N ARG A 104 28.37 -11.09 21.96
CA ARG A 104 29.79 -11.44 22.19
C ARG A 104 30.45 -10.71 23.35
N ASN A 105 30.75 -11.52 24.35
CA ASN A 105 32.04 -11.56 25.06
C ASN A 105 32.21 -10.59 26.24
N ARG A 106 32.25 -11.15 27.47
CA ARG A 106 33.38 -10.93 28.40
C ARG A 106 33.38 -11.95 29.54
N HIS A 107 34.36 -12.84 29.42
CA HIS A 107 35.17 -13.35 30.53
C HIS A 107 35.52 -12.28 31.58
#